data_AF-R6PXA2-F1
#
_entry.id   AF-R6PXA2-F1
#
_cell.length_a   1.000
_cell.length_b   1.000
_cell.length_c   1.000
_cell.angle_alpha   90.00
_cell.angle_beta   90.00
_cell.angle_gamma   90.00
#
_symmetry.space_group_name_H-M   'P 1'
#
loop_
_entity.id
_entity.type
_entity.pdbx_description
1 polymer ?
#
loop_
_entity_poly.entity_id
_entity_poly.type
_entity_poly.pdbx_seq_one_letter_code
_entity_poly.pdbx_strand_id
1 'polypeptide(L)'
;MDAARYFEMMHRAMSARKRDTTLLLRVKVQDLGGADAYLELRQEPGSGRVRVFYSTMGRRNLNFQLFRKGWQLCHNASGEMTGRFPAKAEELLSADDFAAYIRDDALDAGRAERVLHELRRCSGDHTAALPRNAREGALITVDSFVGRGAHWCYWSTDAAAQLPMAAVLCWLGDFLAGTERRTLQSCPKAVQLAAQWQADLASPFACPVDRMPQPMAPAAPAAARRASAQPVQNPRWQSILAVLATV
;
A
#
# COMPACT_ATOMS: atom_id res chain seq x y z
N MET A 1 -9.82 -16.27 -18.10
CA MET A 1 -10.51 -15.64 -16.96
C MET A 1 -10.20 -14.15 -16.99
N ASP A 2 -11.18 -13.25 -16.85
CA ASP A 2 -10.91 -11.82 -16.72
C ASP A 2 -10.47 -11.48 -15.28
N ALA A 3 -9.52 -10.55 -15.13
CA ALA A 3 -8.89 -10.19 -13.86
C ALA A 3 -9.89 -9.69 -12.81
N ALA A 4 -10.91 -8.94 -13.24
CA ALA A 4 -11.93 -8.45 -12.33
C ALA A 4 -12.70 -9.60 -11.65
N ARG A 5 -13.10 -10.62 -12.42
CA ARG A 5 -13.80 -11.81 -11.90
C ARG A 5 -12.88 -12.66 -11.03
N TYR A 6 -11.61 -12.79 -11.40
CA TYR A 6 -10.61 -13.47 -10.57
C TYR A 6 -10.52 -12.86 -9.17
N PHE A 7 -10.31 -11.54 -9.06
CA PHE A 7 -10.17 -10.88 -7.76
C PHE A 7 -11.41 -10.95 -6.89
N GLU A 8 -12.59 -10.81 -7.49
CA GLU A 8 -13.86 -10.95 -6.77
C GLU A 8 -14.00 -12.36 -6.16
N MET A 9 -13.64 -13.39 -6.93
CA MET A 9 -13.69 -14.77 -6.43
C MET A 9 -12.62 -15.07 -5.40
N MET A 10 -11.41 -14.52 -5.54
CA MET A 10 -10.38 -14.57 -4.50
C MET A 10 -10.90 -13.96 -3.20
N HIS A 11 -11.49 -12.76 -3.26
CA HIS A 11 -12.06 -12.10 -2.09
C HIS A 11 -13.14 -12.96 -1.41
N ARG A 12 -14.07 -13.51 -2.20
CA ARG A 12 -15.15 -14.37 -1.69
C ARG A 12 -14.59 -15.65 -1.06
N ALA A 13 -13.63 -16.29 -1.70
CA ALA A 13 -13.01 -17.51 -1.19
C ALA A 13 -12.23 -17.27 0.11
N MET A 14 -11.44 -16.18 0.16
CA MET A 14 -10.75 -15.75 1.38
C MET A 14 -11.75 -15.48 2.52
N SER A 15 -12.78 -14.69 2.25
CA SER A 15 -13.79 -14.30 3.25
C SER A 15 -14.60 -15.51 3.75
N ALA A 16 -14.92 -16.45 2.86
CA ALA A 16 -15.62 -17.68 3.24
C ALA A 16 -14.79 -18.59 4.14
N ARG A 17 -13.46 -18.63 3.96
CA ARG A 17 -12.54 -19.53 4.66
C ARG A 17 -11.81 -18.90 5.86
N LYS A 18 -11.74 -17.57 5.95
CA LYS A 18 -11.04 -16.82 7.00
C LYS A 18 -12.00 -15.90 7.76
N ARG A 19 -13.13 -16.47 8.20
CA ARG A 19 -14.26 -15.74 8.80
C ARG A 19 -13.92 -15.03 10.11
N ASP A 20 -12.97 -15.55 10.87
CA ASP A 20 -12.63 -15.02 12.20
C ASP A 20 -11.60 -13.88 12.13
N THR A 21 -11.18 -13.47 10.93
CA THR A 21 -10.19 -12.41 10.72
C THR A 21 -10.83 -11.10 10.26
N THR A 22 -10.29 -9.98 10.71
CA THR A 22 -10.74 -8.64 10.28
C THR A 22 -9.96 -8.21 9.04
N LEU A 23 -10.65 -7.92 7.93
CA LEU A 23 -10.02 -7.35 6.74
C LEU A 23 -9.62 -5.90 7.00
N LEU A 24 -8.33 -5.57 6.79
CA LEU A 24 -7.77 -4.23 6.99
C LEU A 24 -7.55 -3.50 5.68
N LEU A 25 -6.98 -4.20 4.70
CA LEU A 25 -6.57 -3.64 3.41
C LEU A 25 -6.78 -4.69 2.32
N ARG A 26 -7.25 -4.26 1.16
CA ARG A 26 -7.28 -5.06 -0.08
C ARG A 26 -6.51 -4.33 -1.16
N VAL A 27 -5.67 -5.06 -1.89
CA VAL A 27 -4.89 -4.54 -3.01
C VAL A 27 -5.13 -5.40 -4.25
N LYS A 28 -5.44 -4.75 -5.37
CA LYS A 28 -5.57 -5.37 -6.69
C LYS A 28 -4.55 -4.72 -7.61
N VAL A 29 -3.70 -5.52 -8.24
CA VAL A 29 -2.74 -5.09 -9.26
C VAL A 29 -3.16 -5.67 -10.59
N GLN A 30 -3.46 -4.81 -11.55
CA GLN A 30 -3.81 -5.18 -12.92
C GLN A 30 -2.76 -4.65 -13.88
N ASP A 31 -1.80 -5.50 -14.22
CA ASP A 31 -0.78 -5.14 -15.20
C ASP A 31 -1.28 -5.33 -16.63
N LEU A 32 -0.92 -4.42 -17.53
CA LEU A 32 -1.19 -4.53 -18.98
C LEU A 32 -0.42 -5.70 -19.61
N GLY A 33 0.74 -6.05 -19.04
CA GLY A 33 1.49 -7.26 -19.36
C GLY A 33 0.82 -8.55 -18.88
N GLY A 34 -0.20 -8.44 -18.04
CA GLY A 34 -0.97 -9.54 -17.49
C GLY A 34 -0.41 -10.13 -16.20
N ALA A 35 0.60 -9.54 -15.57
CA ALA A 35 1.09 -9.96 -14.25
C ALA A 35 0.22 -9.35 -13.14
N ASP A 36 -0.86 -10.05 -12.79
CA ASP A 36 -1.81 -9.58 -11.78
C ASP A 36 -1.48 -10.11 -10.40
N ALA A 37 -1.80 -9.31 -9.39
CA ALA A 37 -1.71 -9.73 -7.99
C ALA A 37 -2.96 -9.31 -7.21
N TYR A 38 -3.37 -10.17 -6.30
CA TYR A 38 -4.41 -9.91 -5.31
C TYR A 38 -3.80 -10.06 -3.93
N LEU A 39 -3.97 -9.07 -3.06
CA LEU A 39 -3.50 -9.11 -1.67
C LEU A 39 -4.59 -8.66 -0.70
N GLU A 40 -4.65 -9.29 0.46
CA GLU A 40 -5.45 -8.87 1.61
C GLU A 40 -4.57 -8.85 2.86
N LEU A 41 -4.63 -7.74 3.61
CA LEU A 41 -4.11 -7.70 4.97
C LEU A 41 -5.26 -7.98 5.91
N ARG A 42 -5.09 -8.98 6.76
CA ARG A 42 -6.10 -9.37 7.74
C ARG A 42 -5.50 -9.43 9.12
N GLN A 43 -6.26 -8.99 10.11
CA GLN A 43 -5.90 -9.08 11.51
C GLN A 43 -6.53 -10.32 12.12
N GLU A 44 -5.72 -11.12 12.83
CA GLU A 44 -6.18 -12.23 13.63
C GLU A 44 -6.96 -11.74 14.87
N PRO A 45 -8.02 -12.45 15.26
CA PRO A 45 -8.84 -12.07 16.41
C PRO A 45 -8.04 -12.25 17.70
N GLY A 46 -8.12 -11.26 18.60
CA GLY A 46 -7.56 -11.34 19.95
C GLY A 46 -6.02 -11.26 20.07
N SER A 47 -5.26 -11.52 19.00
CA SER A 47 -3.79 -11.47 19.03
C SER A 47 -3.20 -10.18 18.47
N GLY A 48 -4.00 -9.40 17.74
CA GLY A 48 -3.54 -8.20 17.03
C GLY A 48 -2.61 -8.47 15.84
N ARG A 49 -2.21 -9.73 15.61
CA ARG A 49 -1.28 -10.14 14.54
C ARG A 49 -1.89 -9.87 13.18
N VAL A 50 -1.09 -9.34 12.28
CA VAL A 50 -1.52 -9.06 10.90
C VAL A 50 -0.86 -10.07 9.96
N ARG A 51 -1.64 -10.59 9.01
CA ARG A 51 -1.19 -11.54 8.00
C ARG A 51 -1.48 -11.01 6.61
N VAL A 52 -0.61 -11.34 5.67
CA VAL A 52 -0.74 -11.01 4.26
C VAL A 52 -1.17 -12.26 3.51
N PHE A 53 -2.36 -12.19 2.94
CA PHE A 53 -2.91 -13.20 2.06
C PHE A 53 -2.75 -12.75 0.63
N TYR A 54 -2.17 -13.56 -0.25
CA TYR A 54 -1.98 -13.14 -1.64
C TYR A 54 -2.06 -14.26 -2.66
N SER A 55 -2.34 -13.88 -3.89
CA SER A 55 -2.31 -14.76 -5.06
C SER A 55 -2.05 -13.97 -6.34
N THR A 56 -1.35 -14.57 -7.28
CA THR A 56 -0.94 -13.95 -8.55
C THR A 56 -1.56 -14.69 -9.74
N MET A 57 -1.81 -13.95 -10.83
CA MET A 57 -2.39 -14.51 -12.05
C MET A 57 -1.70 -13.92 -13.29
N GLY A 58 -1.18 -14.77 -14.17
CA GLY A 58 -0.60 -14.35 -15.45
C GLY A 58 -1.61 -14.41 -16.61
N ARG A 59 -1.97 -13.26 -17.22
CA ARG A 59 -2.95 -13.16 -18.32
C ARG A 59 -2.37 -13.36 -19.72
N ARG A 60 -1.07 -13.10 -19.94
CA ARG A 60 -0.39 -13.36 -21.22
C ARG A 60 0.65 -14.47 -21.01
N ASN A 61 0.56 -15.53 -21.81
CA ASN A 61 1.44 -16.70 -21.81
C ASN A 61 1.35 -17.66 -20.60
N LEU A 62 0.14 -17.98 -20.09
CA LEU A 62 -0.15 -19.16 -19.23
C LEU A 62 0.80 -19.39 -18.03
N ASN A 63 1.48 -18.36 -17.53
CA ASN A 63 2.41 -18.47 -16.42
C ASN A 63 1.73 -17.96 -15.15
N PHE A 64 1.07 -18.86 -14.42
CA PHE A 64 0.67 -18.59 -13.04
C PHE A 64 1.96 -18.54 -12.21
N GLN A 65 2.36 -17.35 -11.73
CA GLN A 65 3.62 -17.18 -11.02
C GLN A 65 3.45 -17.36 -9.51
N LEU A 66 3.48 -18.60 -9.05
CA LEU A 66 3.99 -18.91 -7.70
C LEU A 66 5.40 -19.49 -7.88
N PHE A 67 6.34 -18.60 -8.16
CA PHE A 67 7.80 -18.77 -8.32
C PHE A 67 8.36 -20.06 -9.01
N ARG A 68 9.14 -19.78 -10.07
CA ARG A 68 10.10 -20.63 -10.83
C ARG A 68 9.52 -21.60 -11.88
N LYS A 69 9.72 -21.17 -13.14
CA LYS A 69 9.82 -21.95 -14.38
C LYS A 69 8.69 -22.94 -14.68
N GLY A 70 7.66 -22.38 -15.30
CA GLY A 70 6.76 -23.09 -16.21
C GLY A 70 5.66 -23.87 -15.50
N TRP A 71 4.53 -23.92 -16.20
CA TRP A 71 3.40 -24.82 -16.00
C TRP A 71 2.28 -24.29 -15.10
N GLN A 72 1.05 -24.57 -15.56
CA GLN A 72 -0.27 -24.18 -15.04
C GLN A 72 -0.62 -24.81 -13.68
N LEU A 73 0.40 -25.12 -12.88
CA LEU A 73 0.35 -26.01 -11.74
C LEU A 73 0.44 -25.20 -10.45
N CYS A 74 -0.37 -25.60 -9.47
CA CYS A 74 -0.46 -24.98 -8.17
C CYS A 74 0.37 -25.76 -7.16
N HIS A 75 1.00 -25.01 -6.27
CA HIS A 75 1.78 -25.56 -5.17
C HIS A 75 1.09 -25.19 -3.86
N ASN A 76 0.91 -26.15 -2.96
CA ASN A 76 0.41 -25.87 -1.62
C ASN A 76 1.46 -25.11 -0.77
N ALA A 77 1.11 -24.85 0.49
CA ALA A 77 1.97 -24.19 1.46
C ALA A 77 3.35 -24.86 1.60
N SER A 78 3.44 -26.20 1.54
CA SER A 78 4.69 -26.98 1.60
C SER A 78 5.47 -27.00 0.29
N GLY A 79 4.95 -26.41 -0.80
CA GLY A 79 5.60 -26.39 -2.11
C GLY A 79 5.36 -27.65 -2.94
N GLU A 80 4.48 -28.55 -2.49
CA GLU A 80 4.09 -29.74 -3.24
C GLU A 80 3.10 -29.38 -4.35
N MET A 81 3.23 -30.01 -5.50
CA MET A 81 2.33 -29.81 -6.63
C MET A 81 0.98 -30.46 -6.34
N THR A 82 -0.08 -29.66 -6.19
CA THR A 82 -1.41 -30.14 -5.78
C THR A 82 -2.49 -30.10 -6.85
N GLY A 83 -2.20 -29.56 -8.04
CA GLY A 83 -3.12 -29.61 -9.17
C GLY A 83 -2.96 -28.47 -10.16
N ARG A 84 -3.97 -28.26 -11.00
CA ARG A 84 -4.01 -27.12 -11.93
C ARG A 84 -4.79 -25.96 -11.31
N PHE A 85 -4.47 -24.75 -11.75
CA PHE A 85 -5.27 -23.58 -11.42
C PHE A 85 -6.68 -23.71 -12.04
N PRO A 86 -7.77 -23.40 -11.29
CA PRO A 86 -9.13 -23.53 -11.81
C PRO A 86 -9.34 -22.74 -13.10
N ALA A 87 -10.02 -23.36 -14.07
CA ALA A 87 -10.30 -22.72 -15.35
C ALA A 87 -11.40 -21.66 -15.21
N LYS A 88 -12.29 -21.84 -14.22
CA LYS A 88 -13.36 -20.91 -13.86
C LYS A 88 -13.18 -20.40 -12.45
N ALA A 89 -13.60 -19.16 -12.22
CA ALA A 89 -13.38 -18.48 -10.94
C ALA A 89 -14.28 -19.08 -9.83
N GLU A 90 -15.45 -19.63 -10.18
CA GLU A 90 -16.38 -20.29 -9.26
C GLU A 90 -15.81 -21.59 -8.68
N GLU A 91 -15.02 -22.31 -9.47
CA GLU A 91 -14.35 -23.56 -9.05
C GLU A 91 -13.36 -23.32 -7.91
N LEU A 92 -12.90 -22.08 -7.72
CA LEU A 92 -12.05 -21.69 -6.58
C LEU A 92 -12.79 -21.78 -5.24
N LEU A 93 -14.10 -21.50 -5.21
CA LEU A 93 -14.89 -21.62 -3.97
C LEU A 93 -15.08 -23.08 -3.58
N SER A 94 -15.33 -23.95 -4.55
CA SER A 94 -15.51 -25.39 -4.35
C SER A 94 -14.20 -26.17 -4.23
N ALA A 95 -13.04 -25.52 -4.38
CA ALA A 95 -11.77 -26.23 -4.35
C ALA A 95 -11.47 -26.83 -2.96
N ASP A 96 -11.15 -28.11 -2.91
CA ASP A 96 -10.89 -28.78 -1.63
C ASP A 96 -9.65 -28.20 -0.94
N ASP A 97 -8.55 -28.02 -1.69
CA ASP A 97 -7.31 -27.42 -1.21
C ASP A 97 -7.13 -25.97 -1.73
N PHE A 98 -7.73 -25.00 -1.04
CA PHE A 98 -7.54 -23.59 -1.39
C PHE A 98 -6.15 -23.04 -1.09
N ALA A 99 -5.41 -23.68 -0.18
CA ALA A 99 -4.05 -23.28 0.15
C ALA A 99 -3.08 -23.48 -1.03
N ALA A 100 -3.48 -24.25 -2.05
CA ALA A 100 -2.79 -24.34 -3.34
C ALA A 100 -2.81 -23.03 -4.15
N TYR A 101 -3.80 -22.17 -3.92
CA TYR A 101 -4.06 -20.98 -4.73
C TYR A 101 -3.78 -19.68 -3.98
N ILE A 102 -3.41 -19.76 -2.70
CA ILE A 102 -3.12 -18.62 -1.85
C ILE A 102 -1.86 -18.83 -1.04
N ARG A 103 -1.17 -17.75 -0.74
CA ARG A 103 -0.15 -17.71 0.30
C ARG A 103 -0.66 -16.93 1.48
N ASP A 104 -0.14 -17.28 2.65
CA ASP A 104 -0.59 -16.79 3.95
C ASP A 104 0.63 -16.57 4.86
N ASP A 105 1.24 -15.40 4.74
CA ASP A 105 2.47 -15.05 5.44
C ASP A 105 2.20 -14.07 6.59
N ALA A 106 2.97 -14.19 7.67
CA ALA A 106 2.89 -13.25 8.79
C ALA A 106 3.53 -11.90 8.41
N LEU A 107 2.89 -10.80 8.78
CA LEU A 107 3.49 -9.47 8.73
C LEU A 107 4.18 -9.18 10.06
N ASP A 108 5.41 -8.69 9.99
CA ASP A 108 6.15 -8.21 11.16
C ASP A 108 5.30 -7.21 11.97
N ALA A 109 5.37 -7.28 13.31
CA ALA A 109 4.54 -6.47 14.19
C ALA A 109 4.81 -4.98 14.03
N GLY A 110 6.07 -4.57 13.89
CA GLY A 110 6.43 -3.17 13.66
C GLY A 110 5.94 -2.66 12.30
N ARG A 111 6.08 -3.48 11.25
CA ARG A 111 5.49 -3.17 9.94
C ARG A 111 3.96 -3.06 10.03
N ALA A 112 3.30 -3.98 10.73
CA ALA A 112 1.85 -3.99 10.90
C ALA A 112 1.34 -2.72 11.61
N GLU A 113 1.99 -2.31 12.69
CA GLU A 113 1.65 -1.07 13.41
C GLU A 113 1.82 0.17 12.52
N ARG A 114 2.95 0.27 11.80
CA ARG A 114 3.17 1.37 10.85
C ARG A 114 2.11 1.39 9.76
N VAL A 115 1.79 0.25 9.15
CA VAL A 115 0.74 0.16 8.12
C VAL A 115 -0.60 0.62 8.69
N LEU A 116 -1.02 0.11 9.85
CA LEU A 116 -2.27 0.51 10.50
C LEU A 116 -2.31 2.01 10.82
N HIS A 117 -1.19 2.59 11.26
CA HIS A 117 -1.09 4.03 11.48
C HIS A 117 -1.36 4.83 10.20
N GLU A 118 -0.67 4.49 9.10
CA GLU A 118 -0.86 5.19 7.82
C GLU A 118 -2.28 5.01 7.27
N LEU A 119 -2.87 3.82 7.41
CA LEU A 119 -4.26 3.57 7.01
C LEU A 119 -5.27 4.43 7.80
N ARG A 120 -5.06 4.59 9.12
CA ARG A 120 -5.90 5.49 9.95
C ARG A 120 -5.71 6.95 9.56
N ARG A 121 -4.46 7.37 9.40
CA ARG A 121 -4.07 8.73 9.02
C ARG A 121 -4.70 9.14 7.69
N CYS A 122 -4.76 8.24 6.72
CA CYS A 122 -5.32 8.49 5.40
C CYS A 122 -6.81 8.10 5.27
N SER A 123 -7.51 7.77 6.36
CA SER A 123 -8.94 7.40 6.30
C SER A 123 -9.88 8.60 6.02
N GLY A 124 -10.85 8.42 5.11
CA GLY A 124 -11.77 9.46 4.64
C GLY A 124 -11.76 9.63 3.11
N ASP A 125 -12.12 10.83 2.63
CA ASP A 125 -12.34 11.19 1.22
C ASP A 125 -11.03 11.24 0.40
N HIS A 126 -10.39 10.10 0.25
CA HIS A 126 -9.47 9.87 -0.84
C HIS A 126 -10.24 9.08 -1.89
N THR A 127 -10.50 9.72 -3.02
CA THR A 127 -10.81 9.07 -4.29
C THR A 127 -9.84 9.66 -5.29
N ALA A 128 -8.74 8.96 -5.56
CA ALA A 128 -7.94 9.30 -6.73
C ALA A 128 -8.76 8.96 -7.97
N ALA A 129 -9.05 9.99 -8.79
CA ALA A 129 -9.75 9.78 -10.05
C ALA A 129 -8.90 8.87 -10.95
N LEU A 130 -9.53 7.86 -11.56
CA LEU A 130 -8.90 7.02 -12.59
C LEU A 130 -8.21 7.92 -13.63
N PRO A 131 -6.88 7.83 -13.80
CA PRO A 131 -6.21 8.64 -14.80
C PRO A 131 -6.71 8.26 -16.19
N ARG A 132 -7.30 9.24 -16.90
CA ARG A 132 -8.03 9.01 -18.16
C ARG A 132 -7.17 8.45 -19.29
N ASN A 133 -5.84 8.52 -19.18
CA ASN A 133 -4.88 8.33 -20.28
C ASN A 133 -3.69 7.42 -19.95
N ALA A 134 -3.85 6.42 -19.08
CA ALA A 134 -2.74 5.51 -18.84
C ALA A 134 -2.64 4.45 -19.93
N ARG A 135 -1.53 4.49 -20.67
CA ARG A 135 -1.20 3.53 -21.72
C ARG A 135 -0.09 2.55 -21.31
N GLU A 136 0.47 2.73 -20.10
CA GLU A 136 1.64 1.99 -19.62
C GLU A 136 1.59 1.78 -18.10
N GLY A 137 2.14 0.66 -17.64
CA GLY A 137 2.17 0.26 -16.22
C GLY A 137 0.96 -0.57 -15.78
N ALA A 138 0.81 -0.71 -14.47
CA ALA A 138 -0.30 -1.45 -13.86
C ALA A 138 -1.27 -0.51 -13.17
N LEU A 139 -2.57 -0.82 -13.27
CA LEU A 139 -3.59 -0.19 -12.46
C LEU A 139 -3.55 -0.84 -11.07
N ILE A 140 -3.37 -0.03 -10.05
CA ILE A 140 -3.35 -0.47 -8.65
C ILE A 140 -4.57 0.11 -7.96
N THR A 141 -5.40 -0.77 -7.41
CA THR A 141 -6.57 -0.42 -6.61
C THR A 141 -6.35 -0.86 -5.17
N VAL A 142 -6.55 0.05 -4.23
CA VAL A 142 -6.37 -0.21 -2.80
C VAL A 142 -7.63 0.22 -2.05
N ASP A 143 -8.21 -0.70 -1.29
CA ASP A 143 -9.35 -0.43 -0.42
C ASP A 143 -8.91 -0.62 1.04
N SER A 144 -8.97 0.43 1.84
CA SER A 144 -8.78 0.36 3.29
C SER A 144 -10.13 0.24 4.00
N PHE A 145 -10.18 -0.65 4.97
CA PHE A 145 -11.32 -0.87 5.86
C PHE A 145 -11.04 -0.38 7.29
N VAL A 146 -9.93 0.34 7.47
CA VAL A 146 -9.51 0.88 8.77
C VAL A 146 -10.12 2.26 9.00
N GLY A 147 -10.65 2.51 10.19
CA GLY A 147 -11.25 3.79 10.56
C GLY A 147 -12.51 4.07 9.74
N ARG A 148 -12.55 5.22 9.04
CA ARG A 148 -13.64 5.55 8.11
C ARG A 148 -13.53 4.86 6.75
N GLY A 149 -12.49 4.05 6.55
CA GLY A 149 -12.13 3.50 5.25
C GLY A 149 -11.54 4.53 4.30
N ALA A 150 -11.03 4.07 3.17
CA ALA A 150 -10.52 4.92 2.07
C ALA A 150 -10.31 4.09 0.80
N HIS A 151 -10.29 4.74 -0.36
CA HIS A 151 -10.10 4.10 -1.65
C HIS A 151 -9.05 4.82 -2.49
N TRP A 152 -8.07 4.07 -3.00
CA TRP A 152 -7.05 4.60 -3.88
C TRP A 152 -7.02 3.84 -5.19
N CYS A 153 -6.90 4.59 -6.27
CA CYS A 153 -6.75 4.04 -7.60
C CYS A 153 -5.73 4.86 -8.37
N TYR A 154 -4.59 4.27 -8.70
CA TYR A 154 -3.51 4.95 -9.40
C TYR A 154 -2.72 3.98 -10.28
N TRP A 155 -1.93 4.54 -11.20
CA TRP A 155 -1.03 3.75 -12.04
C TRP A 155 0.33 3.63 -11.39
N SER A 156 1.00 2.49 -11.57
CA SER A 156 2.32 2.23 -11.01
C SER A 156 3.38 3.26 -11.43
N THR A 157 3.16 3.98 -12.53
CA THR A 157 4.00 5.08 -13.02
C THR A 157 3.73 6.43 -12.35
N ASP A 158 2.60 6.60 -11.67
CA ASP A 158 2.17 7.83 -10.98
C ASP A 158 1.96 7.61 -9.46
N ALA A 159 2.52 6.54 -8.91
CA ALA A 159 2.36 6.17 -7.49
C ALA A 159 2.90 7.24 -6.51
N ALA A 160 3.70 8.21 -6.98
CA ALA A 160 4.25 9.28 -6.17
C ALA A 160 3.19 10.24 -5.59
N ALA A 161 2.00 10.33 -6.21
CA ALA A 161 0.92 11.18 -5.73
C ALA A 161 0.39 10.78 -4.34
N GLN A 162 0.65 9.53 -3.92
CA GLN A 162 0.18 8.96 -2.64
C GLN A 162 1.32 8.21 -1.95
N LEU A 163 2.41 8.93 -1.70
CA LEU A 163 3.68 8.39 -1.24
C LEU A 163 3.58 7.44 -0.02
N PRO A 164 2.79 7.73 1.05
CA PRO A 164 2.64 6.79 2.16
C PRO A 164 2.01 5.46 1.74
N MET A 165 0.97 5.49 0.90
CA MET A 165 0.33 4.29 0.40
C MET A 165 1.27 3.51 -0.53
N ALA A 166 1.99 4.19 -1.42
CA ALA A 166 2.98 3.56 -2.27
C ALA A 166 4.11 2.88 -1.45
N ALA A 167 4.50 3.47 -0.31
CA ALA A 167 5.49 2.87 0.59
C ALA A 167 4.93 1.62 1.30
N VAL A 168 3.66 1.63 1.72
CA VAL A 168 2.96 0.42 2.20
C VAL A 168 3.00 -0.67 1.13
N LEU A 169 2.67 -0.33 -0.12
CA LEU A 169 2.73 -1.30 -1.22
C LEU A 169 4.14 -1.83 -1.48
N CYS A 170 5.19 -1.01 -1.29
CA CYS A 170 6.57 -1.47 -1.41
C CYS A 170 6.87 -2.61 -0.42
N TRP A 171 6.44 -2.50 0.84
CA TRP A 171 6.56 -3.58 1.81
C TRP A 171 5.72 -4.81 1.45
N LEU A 172 4.51 -4.62 0.90
CA LEU A 172 3.69 -5.75 0.44
C LEU A 172 4.30 -6.47 -0.77
N GLY A 173 5.04 -5.73 -1.61
CA GLY A 173 5.81 -6.29 -2.72
C GLY A 173 6.89 -7.28 -2.26
N ASP A 174 7.34 -7.25 -1.01
CA ASP A 174 8.33 -8.20 -0.49
C ASP A 174 7.82 -9.65 -0.51
N PHE A 175 6.51 -9.85 -0.45
CA PHE A 175 5.85 -11.17 -0.54
C PHE A 175 5.66 -11.64 -1.98
N LEU A 176 5.86 -10.77 -2.97
CA LEU A 176 5.61 -11.06 -4.38
C LEU A 176 6.89 -11.40 -5.16
N ALA A 177 6.68 -11.98 -6.34
CA ALA A 177 7.70 -12.33 -7.31
C ALA A 177 7.78 -11.34 -8.46
N GLY A 178 8.85 -11.47 -9.24
CA GLY A 178 8.78 -11.16 -10.67
C GLY A 178 8.31 -9.75 -11.00
N THR A 179 7.32 -9.67 -11.89
CA THR A 179 6.80 -8.39 -12.39
C THR A 179 5.91 -7.73 -11.36
N GLU A 180 5.13 -8.51 -10.62
CA GLU A 180 4.19 -8.05 -9.59
C GLU A 180 4.92 -7.29 -8.47
N ARG A 181 6.07 -7.83 -8.01
CA ARG A 181 6.95 -7.15 -7.05
C ARG A 181 7.51 -5.85 -7.63
N ARG A 182 8.06 -5.90 -8.85
CA ARG A 182 8.62 -4.70 -9.51
C ARG A 182 7.57 -3.61 -9.69
N THR A 183 6.32 -3.99 -9.97
CA THR A 183 5.19 -3.08 -10.10
C THR A 183 4.87 -2.37 -8.79
N LEU A 184 4.81 -3.09 -7.66
CA LEU A 184 4.57 -2.47 -6.35
C LEU A 184 5.76 -1.64 -5.84
N GLN A 185 6.97 -1.95 -6.32
CA GLN A 185 8.22 -1.29 -5.94
C GLN A 185 8.73 -0.32 -7.03
N SER A 186 7.86 0.11 -7.96
CA SER A 186 8.26 0.91 -9.13
C SER A 186 8.64 2.35 -8.79
N CYS A 187 8.13 2.90 -7.67
CA CYS A 187 8.36 4.28 -7.27
C CYS A 187 9.60 4.40 -6.37
N PRO A 188 10.71 5.01 -6.82
CA PRO A 188 11.94 5.09 -6.02
C PRO A 188 11.76 5.83 -4.71
N LYS A 189 10.96 6.90 -4.69
CA LYS A 189 10.64 7.66 -3.47
C LYS A 189 9.91 6.80 -2.45
N ALA A 190 8.98 5.96 -2.90
CA ALA A 190 8.23 5.06 -2.03
C ALA A 190 9.12 3.96 -1.46
N VAL A 191 10.02 3.39 -2.28
CA VAL A 191 11.03 2.41 -1.83
C VAL A 191 11.94 3.04 -0.77
N GLN A 192 12.41 4.28 -0.99
CA GLN A 192 13.22 5.00 -0.01
C GLN A 192 12.47 5.25 1.29
N LEU A 193 11.20 5.66 1.23
CA LEU A 193 10.38 5.87 2.41
C LEU A 193 10.14 4.57 3.19
N ALA A 194 9.84 3.48 2.49
CA ALA A 194 9.68 2.16 3.10
C ALA A 194 10.98 1.65 3.76
N ALA A 195 12.13 1.92 3.14
CA ALA A 195 13.45 1.63 3.72
C ALA A 195 13.73 2.49 4.96
N GLN A 196 13.37 3.78 4.93
CA GLN A 196 13.48 4.65 6.10
C GLN A 196 12.63 4.13 7.26
N TRP A 197 11.36 3.78 7.02
CA TRP A 197 10.51 3.18 8.04
C TRP A 197 11.10 1.88 8.59
N GLN A 198 11.70 1.05 7.74
CA GLN A 198 12.36 -0.18 8.18
C GLN A 198 13.57 0.11 9.07
N ALA A 199 14.35 1.14 8.75
CA ALA A 199 15.48 1.59 9.56
C ALA A 199 15.00 2.16 10.91
N ASP A 200 13.92 2.94 10.91
CA ASP A 200 13.31 3.49 12.13
C ASP A 200 12.85 2.36 13.06
N LEU A 201 12.23 1.31 12.52
CA LEU A 201 11.80 0.13 13.28
C LEU A 201 12.98 -0.69 13.83
N ALA A 202 14.11 -0.71 13.13
CA ALA A 202 15.33 -1.39 13.58
C ALA A 202 16.18 -0.53 14.55
N SER A 203 15.86 0.75 14.71
CA SER A 203 16.62 1.66 15.56
C SER A 203 16.42 1.33 17.04
N PRO A 204 17.48 1.26 17.85
CA PRO A 204 17.34 1.09 19.31
C PRO A 204 16.68 2.30 19.98
N PHE A 205 16.54 3.43 19.26
CA PHE A 205 15.87 4.65 19.71
C PHE A 205 14.48 4.83 19.09
N ALA A 206 13.91 3.77 18.49
CA ALA A 206 12.59 3.81 17.89
C ALA A 206 11.56 4.36 18.89
N CYS A 207 10.92 5.47 18.53
CA CYS A 207 9.75 5.96 19.26
C CYS A 207 8.51 5.23 18.74
N PRO A 208 7.61 4.75 19.63
CA PRO A 208 6.33 4.18 19.20
C PRO A 208 5.61 5.15 18.27
N VAL A 209 4.94 4.62 17.24
CA VAL A 209 4.31 5.43 16.18
C VAL A 209 3.29 6.43 16.75
N ASP A 210 2.70 6.15 17.90
CA ASP A 210 1.81 7.04 18.65
C ASP A 210 2.47 8.33 19.16
N ARG A 211 3.81 8.42 19.18
CA ARG A 211 4.56 9.62 19.59
C ARG A 211 4.98 10.54 18.43
N MET A 212 4.72 10.16 17.17
CA MET A 212 5.03 11.05 16.05
C MET A 212 4.07 12.25 16.07
N PRO A 213 4.57 13.50 16.12
CA PRO A 213 3.71 14.67 16.05
C PRO A 213 2.92 14.62 14.74
N GLN A 214 1.59 14.70 14.83
CA GLN A 214 0.80 15.03 13.65
C GLN A 214 1.30 16.38 13.13
N PRO A 215 1.57 16.55 11.83
CA PRO A 215 1.69 17.88 11.28
C PRO A 215 0.37 18.58 11.55
N MET A 216 0.37 19.52 12.49
CA MET A 216 -0.79 20.39 12.73
C MET A 216 -1.15 20.97 11.37
N ALA A 217 -2.37 20.70 10.92
CA ALA A 217 -2.97 21.49 9.85
C ALA A 217 -2.79 22.96 10.25
N PRO A 218 -2.20 23.82 9.41
CA PRO A 218 -2.14 25.23 9.74
C PRO A 218 -3.57 25.68 9.97
N ALA A 219 -3.85 26.16 11.18
CA ALA A 219 -5.14 26.75 11.49
C ALA A 219 -5.42 27.81 10.42
N ALA A 220 -6.56 27.69 9.74
CA ALA A 220 -6.99 28.69 8.78
C ALA A 220 -6.93 30.06 9.48
N PRO A 221 -6.26 31.08 8.89
CA PRO A 221 -6.17 32.36 9.55
C PRO A 221 -7.60 32.92 9.66
N ALA A 222 -8.04 33.13 10.91
CA ALA A 222 -9.24 33.89 11.18
C ALA A 222 -9.10 35.24 10.48
N ALA A 223 -10.12 35.63 9.72
CA ALA A 223 -10.15 36.86 8.93
C ALA A 223 -9.73 38.08 9.77
N ALA A 224 -8.47 38.48 9.62
CA ALA A 224 -7.93 39.67 10.26
C ALA A 224 -8.52 40.89 9.54
N ARG A 225 -9.42 41.59 10.23
CA ARG A 225 -9.90 42.91 9.83
C ARG A 225 -8.70 43.81 9.59
N ARG A 226 -8.64 44.43 8.41
CA ARG A 226 -7.67 45.48 8.07
C ARG A 226 -7.76 46.60 9.11
N ALA A 227 -6.70 46.74 9.92
CA ALA A 227 -6.41 47.96 10.64
C ALA A 227 -5.10 48.52 10.07
N SER A 228 -5.17 49.75 9.58
CA SER A 228 -4.11 50.56 8.99
C SER A 228 -2.86 50.64 9.85
N ALA A 229 -1.70 50.28 9.28
CA ALA A 229 -0.39 50.48 9.89
C ALA A 229 0.05 51.94 9.76
N GLN A 230 0.25 52.62 10.89
CA GLN A 230 1.09 53.82 10.97
C GLN A 230 2.56 53.40 11.17
N PRO A 231 3.54 54.05 10.51
CA PRO A 231 4.94 53.72 10.71
C PRO A 231 5.46 54.30 12.03
N VAL A 232 5.79 53.44 12.98
CA VAL A 232 6.58 53.81 14.17
C VAL A 232 8.06 53.78 13.78
N GLN A 233 8.65 54.97 13.63
CA GLN A 233 10.10 55.12 13.50
C GLN A 233 10.75 54.81 14.85
N ASN A 234 11.66 53.83 14.89
CA ASN A 234 12.51 53.55 16.05
C ASN A 234 13.97 53.96 15.74
N PRO A 235 14.53 54.99 16.39
CA PRO A 235 15.82 55.59 16.03
C PRO A 235 17.07 54.78 16.42
N ARG A 236 16.92 53.53 16.91
CA ARG A 236 18.05 52.74 17.46
C ARG A 236 18.67 51.69 16.52
N TRP A 237 18.30 51.64 15.25
CA TRP A 237 18.83 50.64 14.30
C TRP A 237 19.76 51.18 13.20
N GLN A 238 20.10 52.48 13.21
CA GLN A 238 20.99 53.05 12.18
C GLN A 238 22.49 52.71 12.34
N SER A 239 22.90 52.01 13.40
CA SER A 239 24.34 51.82 13.68
C SER A 239 24.98 50.54 13.13
N ILE A 240 24.24 49.62 12.50
CA ILE A 240 24.83 48.34 12.03
C ILE A 240 25.11 48.32 10.52
N LEU A 241 24.43 49.16 9.73
CA LEU A 241 24.67 49.25 8.27
C LEU A 241 25.73 50.29 7.87
N ALA A 242 26.29 51.06 8.82
CA ALA A 242 27.32 52.06 8.55
C ALA A 242 28.77 51.52 8.61
N VAL A 243 28.98 50.24 8.96
CA VAL A 243 30.32 49.64 9.15
C VAL A 243 30.76 48.73 7.99
N LEU A 244 29.92 48.55 6.95
CA LEU A 244 30.26 47.77 5.76
C LEU A 244 30.54 48.63 4.50
N ALA A 245 30.72 49.95 4.66
CA ALA A 245 30.97 50.88 3.54
C ALA A 245 32.38 51.50 3.55
N THR A 246 33.36 50.90 4.24
CA THR A 246 34.77 51.32 4.18
C THR A 246 35.70 50.10 4.19
N VAL A 247 35.89 49.48 3.02
CA VAL A 247 37.18 49.03 2.45
C VAL A 247 37.08 49.16 0.94
#